data_AF-A0A957MSP9-F1
#
_entry.id   AF-A0A957MSP9-F1
#
_cell.length_a   1.000
_cell.length_b   1.000
_cell.length_c   1.000
_cell.angle_alpha   90.00
_cell.angle_beta   90.00
_cell.angle_gamma   90.00
#
_symmetry.space_group_name_H-M   'P 1'
#
loop_
_entity.id
_entity.type
_entity.pdbx_description
1 polymer ?
#
loop_
_entity_poly.entity_id
_entity_poly.type
_entity_poly.pdbx_seq_one_letter_code
_entity_poly.pdbx_strand_id
1 'polypeptide(L)'
;DDHPEPIEELKRILGLHHLYFGAVDPDAAIPLATIATELQEMLARTGFYAGPVNGQFDDATRTALRGLVGRENLEERWDGTGDAIDRFVMEYLRERFGQA
;
A
#
# COMPACT_ATOMS: atom_id res chain seq x y z
N ASP A 1 4.60 -18.17 -25.73
CA ASP A 1 4.06 -16.80 -25.80
C ASP A 1 2.54 -16.77 -25.64
N ASP A 2 1.93 -17.86 -25.13
CA ASP A 2 0.47 -18.00 -25.08
C ASP A 2 -0.04 -17.81 -23.65
N HIS A 3 0.01 -16.56 -23.15
CA HIS A 3 -0.86 -16.19 -22.05
C HIS A 3 -2.25 -15.88 -22.61
N PRO A 4 -3.34 -16.44 -22.03
CA PRO A 4 -4.70 -16.24 -22.56
C PRO A 4 -5.15 -14.76 -22.50
N GLU A 5 -4.49 -13.92 -21.71
CA GLU A 5 -4.78 -12.49 -21.56
C GLU A 5 -3.48 -11.66 -21.59
N PRO A 6 -2.82 -11.52 -22.75
CA PRO A 6 -1.48 -10.93 -22.85
C PRO A 6 -1.45 -9.45 -22.47
N ILE A 7 -2.57 -8.74 -22.61
CA ILE A 7 -2.70 -7.33 -22.22
C ILE A 7 -2.79 -7.17 -20.70
N GLU A 8 -3.57 -8.02 -20.02
CA GLU A 8 -3.73 -7.95 -18.57
C GLU A 8 -2.44 -8.37 -17.85
N GLU A 9 -1.78 -9.41 -18.36
CA GLU A 9 -0.47 -9.81 -17.83
C GLU A 9 0.60 -8.72 -18.04
N LEU A 10 0.58 -8.02 -19.18
CA LEU A 10 1.48 -6.89 -19.41
C LEU A 10 1.22 -5.72 -18.45
N LYS A 11 -0.06 -5.39 -18.18
CA LYS A 11 -0.41 -4.35 -17.19
C LYS A 11 0.08 -4.71 -15.80
N ARG A 12 -0.09 -5.97 -15.38
CA ARG A 12 0.39 -6.47 -14.08
C ARG A 12 1.90 -6.35 -13.96
N ILE A 13 2.64 -6.82 -14.98
CA ILE A 13 4.11 -6.73 -15.02
C ILE A 13 4.57 -5.27 -15.03
N LEU A 14 3.91 -4.40 -15.80
CA LEU A 14 4.22 -2.96 -15.84
C LEU A 14 3.95 -2.28 -14.50
N GLY A 15 2.86 -2.62 -13.81
CA GLY A 15 2.55 -2.14 -12.46
C GLY A 15 3.63 -2.56 -11.45
N LEU A 16 4.05 -3.82 -11.49
CA LEU A 16 5.16 -4.30 -10.65
C LEU A 16 6.48 -3.60 -10.97
N HIS A 17 6.78 -3.34 -12.25
CA HIS A 17 7.96 -2.59 -12.64
C HIS A 17 7.93 -1.16 -12.06
N HIS A 18 6.80 -0.46 -12.13
CA HIS A 18 6.66 0.86 -11.52
C HIS A 18 6.76 0.82 -10.00
N LEU A 19 6.23 -0.22 -9.34
CA LEU A 19 6.31 -0.41 -7.89
C LEU A 19 7.72 -0.77 -7.39
N TYR A 20 8.52 -1.50 -8.15
CA TYR A 20 9.87 -1.88 -7.69
C TYR A 20 11.00 -0.99 -8.23
N PHE A 21 10.80 -0.35 -9.38
CA PHE A 21 11.87 0.39 -10.08
C PHE A 21 11.51 1.83 -10.46
N GLY A 22 10.25 2.27 -10.30
CA GLY A 22 9.87 3.65 -10.55
C GLY A 22 10.37 4.60 -9.46
N ALA A 23 10.66 5.87 -9.79
CA ALA A 23 10.93 6.88 -8.78
C ALA A 23 9.64 7.20 -7.98
N VAL A 24 9.79 7.53 -6.69
CA VAL A 24 8.70 8.08 -5.88
C VAL A 24 8.38 9.47 -6.41
N ASP A 25 7.16 9.68 -6.90
CA ASP A 25 6.67 10.99 -7.31
C ASP A 25 6.01 11.69 -6.11
N PRO A 26 6.62 12.74 -5.55
CA PRO A 26 6.06 13.44 -4.39
C PRO A 26 4.71 14.11 -4.69
N ASP A 27 4.43 14.48 -5.93
CA ASP A 27 3.14 15.07 -6.32
C ASP A 27 2.03 14.01 -6.43
N ALA A 28 2.41 12.73 -6.54
CA ALA A 28 1.48 11.60 -6.55
C ALA A 28 1.27 10.98 -5.17
N ALA A 29 2.03 11.39 -4.15
CA ALA A 29 1.94 10.86 -2.80
C ALA A 29 0.58 11.17 -2.15
N ILE A 30 0.00 10.17 -1.50
CA ILE A 30 -1.33 10.25 -0.89
C ILE A 30 -1.17 10.56 0.60
N PRO A 31 -1.75 11.65 1.13
CA PRO A 31 -1.72 11.92 2.56
C PRO A 31 -2.44 10.82 3.34
N LEU A 32 -1.75 10.20 4.29
CA LEU A 32 -2.25 9.04 5.06
C LEU A 32 -3.53 9.37 5.83
N ALA A 33 -3.67 10.61 6.30
CA ALA A 33 -4.88 11.08 6.97
C ALA A 33 -6.14 10.99 6.10
N THR A 34 -6.02 11.07 4.76
CA THR A 34 -7.17 11.01 3.85
C THR A 34 -7.68 9.58 3.61
N ILE A 35 -6.85 8.58 3.87
CA ILE A 35 -7.12 7.15 3.62
C ILE A 35 -7.04 6.31 4.90
N ALA A 36 -6.98 6.94 6.08
CA ALA A 36 -6.72 6.27 7.35
C ALA A 36 -7.76 5.18 7.67
N THR A 37 -9.05 5.43 7.44
CA THR A 37 -10.12 4.44 7.67
C THR A 37 -9.91 3.19 6.82
N GLU A 38 -9.72 3.38 5.51
CA GLU A 38 -9.47 2.30 4.55
C GLU A 38 -8.23 1.50 4.93
N LEU A 39 -7.16 2.19 5.33
CA LEU A 39 -5.92 1.58 5.75
C LEU A 39 -6.11 0.72 7.01
N GLN A 40 -6.79 1.23 8.03
CA GLN A 40 -7.07 0.51 9.27
C GLN A 40 -7.88 -0.77 9.01
N GLU A 41 -8.86 -0.71 8.12
CA GLU A 41 -9.66 -1.89 7.73
C GLU A 41 -8.77 -2.97 7.07
N MET A 42 -7.91 -2.59 6.12
CA MET A 42 -6.98 -3.53 5.48
C MET A 42 -5.94 -4.08 6.47
N LEU A 43 -5.41 -3.24 7.35
CA LEU A 43 -4.43 -3.65 8.35
C LEU A 43 -5.03 -4.59 9.39
N ALA A 44 -6.31 -4.42 9.73
CA ALA A 44 -7.01 -5.33 10.63
C ALA A 44 -7.16 -6.72 9.99
N ARG A 45 -7.50 -6.80 8.70
CA ARG A 45 -7.62 -8.06 7.96
C ARG A 45 -6.31 -8.84 7.86
N THR A 46 -5.20 -8.12 7.77
CA THR A 46 -3.85 -8.72 7.67
C THR A 46 -3.28 -9.13 9.04
N GLY A 47 -3.97 -8.82 10.13
CA GLY A 47 -3.54 -9.11 11.50
C GLY A 47 -2.48 -8.15 12.05
N PHE A 48 -2.16 -7.08 11.32
CA PHE A 48 -1.18 -6.07 11.74
C PHE A 48 -1.78 -4.99 12.64
N TYR A 49 -3.11 -4.79 12.59
CA TYR A 49 -3.80 -3.78 13.37
C TYR A 49 -4.89 -4.40 14.25
N ALA A 50 -4.85 -4.09 15.54
CA ALA A 50 -5.84 -4.52 16.53
C ALA A 50 -6.58 -3.34 17.17
N GLY A 51 -6.35 -2.12 16.67
CA GLY A 51 -7.01 -0.90 17.15
C GLY A 51 -8.39 -0.68 16.53
N PRO A 52 -9.12 0.34 16.99
CA PRO A 52 -10.40 0.71 16.41
C PRO A 52 -10.22 1.39 15.05
N VAL A 53 -11.09 1.06 14.09
CA VAL A 53 -11.19 1.83 12.84
C VAL A 53 -11.84 3.18 13.16
N ASN A 54 -11.02 4.21 13.35
CA ASN A 54 -11.44 5.55 13.79
C ASN A 54 -11.14 6.64 12.74
N GLY A 55 -10.48 6.29 11.63
CA GLY A 55 -10.11 7.22 10.57
C GLY A 55 -9.01 8.22 10.96
N GLN A 56 -8.31 8.00 12.06
CA GLN A 56 -7.17 8.79 12.48
C GLN A 56 -5.89 8.00 12.22
N PHE A 57 -4.98 8.57 11.43
CA PHE A 57 -3.66 7.97 11.23
C PHE A 57 -2.77 8.23 12.46
N ASP A 58 -2.96 7.40 13.49
CA ASP A 58 -2.24 7.46 14.76
C ASP A 58 -1.00 6.55 14.78
N ASP A 59 -0.25 6.56 15.89
CA ASP A 59 0.98 5.77 16.05
C ASP A 59 0.73 4.26 15.94
N ALA A 60 -0.45 3.79 16.37
CA ALA A 60 -0.83 2.39 16.24
C ALA A 60 -1.04 2.01 14.76
N THR A 61 -1.72 2.86 14.00
CA THR A 61 -1.94 2.70 12.55
C THR A 61 -0.61 2.78 11.79
N ARG A 62 0.27 3.72 12.16
CA ARG A 62 1.62 3.85 11.59
C ARG A 62 2.46 2.60 11.83
N THR A 63 2.45 2.08 13.06
CA THR A 63 3.20 0.86 13.42
C THR A 63 2.70 -0.34 12.63
N ALA A 64 1.38 -0.49 12.52
CA ALA A 64 0.76 -1.55 11.73
C ALA A 64 1.11 -1.43 10.24
N LEU A 65 1.02 -0.24 9.66
CA LEU A 65 1.39 0.01 8.27
C LEU A 65 2.86 -0.32 8.01
N ARG A 66 3.76 0.09 8.91
CA ARG A 66 5.19 -0.21 8.79
C ARG A 66 5.45 -1.71 8.81
N GLY A 67 4.75 -2.45 9.67
CA GLY A 67 4.83 -3.90 9.72
C GLY A 67 4.39 -4.56 8.41
N LEU A 68 3.28 -4.10 7.83
CA LEU A 68 2.79 -4.63 6.55
C LEU A 68 3.71 -4.27 5.38
N VAL A 69 4.16 -3.02 5.30
CA VAL A 69 5.12 -2.54 4.28
C VAL A 69 6.42 -3.34 4.34
N GLY A 70 6.96 -3.60 5.54
CA GLY A 70 8.14 -4.45 5.70
C GLY A 70 7.89 -5.91 5.31
N ARG A 71 6.71 -6.47 5.61
CA ARG A 71 6.35 -7.83 5.16
C ARG A 71 6.35 -7.94 3.63
N GLU A 72 5.92 -6.90 2.95
CA GLU A 72 5.83 -6.86 1.48
C GLU A 72 7.14 -6.38 0.81
N ASN A 73 8.20 -6.07 1.58
CA ASN A 73 9.47 -5.50 1.13
C ASN A 73 9.31 -4.17 0.36
N LEU A 74 8.48 -3.26 0.90
CA LEU A 74 8.18 -1.97 0.29
C LEU A 74 8.81 -0.78 1.06
N GLU A 75 9.76 -1.02 1.96
CA GLU A 75 10.38 0.04 2.78
C GLU A 75 11.09 1.12 1.96
N GLU A 76 11.62 0.77 0.79
CA GLU A 76 12.26 1.72 -0.14
C GLU A 76 11.28 2.80 -0.65
N ARG A 77 9.96 2.54 -0.57
CA ARG A 77 8.91 3.50 -0.95
C ARG A 77 8.29 4.24 0.21
N TRP A 78 8.28 3.63 1.39
CA TRP A 78 7.75 4.23 2.60
C TRP A 78 8.43 3.65 3.84
N ASP A 79 9.26 4.46 4.50
CA ASP A 79 10.10 4.06 5.63
C ASP A 79 9.37 4.11 6.99
N GLY A 80 8.11 4.56 6.98
CA GLY A 80 7.30 4.74 8.18
C GLY A 80 7.35 6.12 8.82
N THR A 81 8.16 7.04 8.32
CA THR A 81 8.37 8.37 8.93
C THR A 81 7.48 9.45 8.31
N GLY A 82 7.13 9.33 7.03
CA GLY A 82 6.29 10.30 6.31
C GLY A 82 4.81 10.23 6.67
N ASP A 83 4.10 11.33 6.44
CA ASP A 83 2.64 11.45 6.56
C ASP A 83 1.90 11.24 5.22
N ALA A 84 2.65 10.88 4.19
CA ALA A 84 2.13 10.49 2.89
C ALA A 84 2.75 9.17 2.45
N ILE A 85 2.02 8.43 1.64
CA ILE A 85 2.44 7.14 1.08
C ILE A 85 2.43 7.21 -0.45
N ASP A 86 3.39 6.55 -1.09
CA ASP A 86 3.43 6.44 -2.55
C ASP A 86 2.12 5.77 -3.06
N ARG A 87 1.55 6.34 -4.11
CA ARG A 87 0.32 5.84 -4.74
C ARG A 87 0.43 4.38 -5.15
N PHE A 88 1.55 3.96 -5.71
CA PHE A 88 1.76 2.57 -6.15
C PHE A 88 1.76 1.60 -4.97
N VAL A 89 2.29 2.01 -3.81
CA VAL A 89 2.18 1.21 -2.58
C VAL A 89 0.71 1.06 -2.20
N MET A 90 -0.05 2.16 -2.19
CA MET A 90 -1.46 2.10 -1.82
C MET A 90 -2.29 1.26 -2.79
N GLU A 91 -2.07 1.41 -4.10
CA GLU A 91 -2.73 0.60 -5.14
C GLU A 91 -2.44 -0.89 -4.95
N TYR A 92 -1.17 -1.24 -4.74
CA TYR A 92 -0.76 -2.61 -4.44
C TYR A 92 -1.45 -3.17 -3.19
N LEU A 93 -1.51 -2.39 -2.10
CA LEU A 93 -2.19 -2.80 -0.86
C LEU A 93 -3.69 -3.01 -1.08
N ARG A 94 -4.34 -2.16 -1.89
CA ARG A 94 -5.76 -2.30 -2.26
C ARG A 94 -6.03 -3.55 -3.07
N GLU A 95 -5.20 -3.83 -4.07
CA GLU A 95 -5.34 -5.03 -4.90
C GLU A 95 -5.17 -6.30 -4.07
N ARG A 96 -4.21 -6.29 -3.14
CA ARG A 96 -3.85 -7.50 -2.37
C ARG A 96 -4.69 -7.71 -1.11
N PHE A 97 -5.15 -6.65 -0.45
CA PHE A 97 -5.82 -6.69 0.86
C PHE A 97 -7.17 -5.97 0.91
N GLY A 98 -7.56 -5.27 -0.15
CA GLY A 98 -8.80 -4.48 -0.19
C GLY A 98 -10.07 -5.30 -0.47
N GLN A 99 -9.96 -6.47 -1.11
CA GLN A 99 -11.10 -7.36 -1.34
C GLN A 99 -11.48 -8.12 -0.06
N ALA A 100 -12.78 -8.31 0.16
CA ALA A 100 -13.37 -9.04 1.29
C ALA A 100 -13.68 -10.50 0.91
#